data_AF-A0A519CPI8-F1
#
_entry.id   AF-A0A519CPI8-F1
#
_cell.length_a   1.000
_cell.length_b   1.000
_cell.length_c   1.000
_cell.angle_alpha   90.00
_cell.angle_beta   90.00
_cell.angle_gamma   90.00
#
_symmetry.space_group_name_H-M   'P 1'
#
loop_
_entity.id
_entity.type
_entity.pdbx_description
1 polymer ?
#
loop_
_entity_poly.entity_id
_entity_poly.type
_entity_poly.pdbx_seq_one_letter_code
_entity_poly.pdbx_strand_id
1 'polypeptide(L)'
;MNRLLIGLVIVLVCSIIANVLVFSFYFDKYSTSELFERFLNKNIEKELQLPKIPNFYEENILLLNFEKNVKDKGDFVEWKSLIYKKFIEIYDFKNIDKPALKNVKVESTKNIDSNILTKFSAKAFDGDEIIFYELKPNYQFESLQTVFIIPGSGNQGAADVLGLDTKYKDYFYHKNIGKKLVNEGYVVYVIENRGWGERTIDAGLHCDELNVYCSGNVLSRHLSNSGKDLFKLQISDSLQVFDFIKNKKYVDSDNIAVMGLSLGGGIVQGMGIIQSDIKSIVIASGLVSYDKVGGTGITPGMLEFFDFPDLVASLAPKPVY
;
A
#
# COMPACT_ATOMS: atom_id res chain seq x y z
N MET A 1 48.04 -26.23 -41.49
CA MET A 1 47.29 -25.89 -40.25
C MET A 1 45.98 -25.26 -40.67
N ASN A 2 44.85 -25.88 -40.31
CA ASN A 2 43.55 -25.71 -40.97
C ASN A 2 42.96 -24.31 -40.69
N ARG A 3 42.45 -23.59 -41.71
CA ARG A 3 41.88 -22.23 -41.54
C ARG A 3 40.77 -22.18 -40.48
N LEU A 4 40.07 -23.30 -40.28
CA LEU A 4 39.07 -23.51 -39.23
C LEU A 4 39.67 -23.41 -37.81
N LEU A 5 40.87 -23.95 -37.60
CA LEU A 5 41.56 -23.92 -36.30
C LEU A 5 41.98 -22.49 -35.95
N ILE A 6 42.44 -21.72 -36.93
CA ILE A 6 42.79 -20.31 -36.74
C ILE A 6 41.53 -19.50 -36.41
N GLY A 7 40.41 -19.74 -37.10
CA GLY A 7 39.13 -19.10 -36.79
C GLY A 7 38.64 -19.40 -35.37
N LEU A 8 38.73 -20.65 -34.92
CA LEU A 8 38.36 -21.05 -33.55
C LEU A 8 39.26 -20.40 -32.50
N VAL A 9 40.56 -20.30 -32.75
CA VAL A 9 41.50 -19.62 -31.84
C VAL A 9 41.17 -18.13 -31.75
N ILE A 10 40.84 -17.47 -32.85
CA ILE A 10 40.44 -16.05 -32.85
C ILE A 10 39.15 -15.85 -32.06
N VAL A 11 38.13 -16.69 -32.26
CA VAL A 11 36.86 -16.61 -31.49
C VAL A 11 37.11 -16.82 -30.00
N LEU A 12 37.97 -17.78 -29.63
CA LEU A 12 38.33 -18.02 -28.23
C LEU A 12 39.02 -16.81 -27.62
N VAL A 13 39.99 -16.21 -28.32
CA VAL A 13 40.72 -15.02 -27.85
C VAL A 13 39.77 -13.83 -27.72
N CYS A 14 38.89 -13.59 -28.69
CA CYS A 14 37.88 -12.53 -28.60
C CYS A 14 36.91 -12.74 -27.44
N SER A 15 36.48 -13.99 -27.20
CA SER A 15 35.61 -14.33 -26.05
C SER A 15 36.33 -14.09 -24.72
N ILE A 16 37.60 -14.47 -24.60
CA ILE A 16 38.40 -14.22 -23.40
C ILE A 16 38.55 -12.72 -23.16
N ILE A 17 38.88 -11.93 -24.18
CA ILE A 17 39.03 -10.47 -24.06
C ILE A 17 37.70 -9.81 -23.67
N ALA A 18 36.59 -10.20 -24.30
CA ALA A 18 35.27 -9.67 -23.97
C ALA A 18 34.88 -10.00 -22.52
N ASN A 19 35.12 -11.23 -22.07
CA ASN A 19 34.87 -11.63 -20.70
C ASN A 19 35.77 -10.88 -19.71
N VAL A 20 37.06 -10.67 -20.02
CA VAL A 20 37.98 -9.89 -19.16
C VAL A 20 37.56 -8.43 -19.08
N LEU A 21 37.10 -7.82 -20.17
CA LEU A 21 36.58 -6.44 -20.17
C LEU A 21 35.28 -6.34 -19.37
N VAL A 22 34.33 -7.25 -19.56
CA VAL A 22 33.10 -7.31 -18.76
C VAL A 22 33.43 -7.53 -17.28
N PHE A 23 34.39 -8.41 -16.96
CA PHE A 23 34.90 -8.60 -15.60
C PHE A 23 35.53 -7.31 -15.07
N SER A 24 36.35 -6.61 -15.85
CA SER A 24 36.98 -5.34 -15.45
C SER A 24 35.95 -4.27 -15.11
N PHE A 25 34.91 -4.09 -15.95
CA PHE A 25 33.82 -3.14 -15.67
C PHE A 25 32.98 -3.54 -14.45
N TYR A 26 32.82 -4.84 -14.19
CA TYR A 26 32.11 -5.34 -13.01
C TYR A 26 32.96 -5.17 -11.72
N PHE A 27 34.28 -5.10 -11.85
CA PHE A 27 35.25 -5.07 -10.74
C PHE A 27 35.78 -3.67 -10.40
N ASP A 28 35.43 -2.61 -11.15
CA ASP A 28 35.80 -1.22 -10.82
C ASP A 28 35.22 -0.70 -9.49
N LYS A 29 34.39 -1.52 -8.83
CA LYS A 29 33.73 -1.20 -7.56
C LYS A 29 34.31 -1.93 -6.33
N TYR A 30 35.16 -2.93 -6.52
CA TYR A 30 35.68 -3.79 -5.43
C TYR A 30 37.10 -4.27 -5.72
N SER A 31 37.97 -4.28 -4.71
CA SER A 31 39.33 -4.80 -4.85
C SER A 31 39.34 -6.31 -5.11
N THR A 32 40.36 -6.80 -5.83
CA THR A 32 40.56 -8.25 -6.06
C THR A 32 40.62 -9.05 -4.77
N SER A 33 41.14 -8.46 -3.69
CA SER A 33 41.12 -9.04 -2.34
C SER A 33 39.72 -9.17 -1.75
N GLU A 34 38.84 -8.18 -1.88
CA GLU A 34 37.45 -8.26 -1.38
C GLU A 34 36.63 -9.31 -2.13
N LEU A 35 36.91 -9.50 -3.42
CA LEU A 35 36.26 -10.51 -4.23
C LEU A 35 36.79 -11.91 -3.91
N PHE A 36 38.09 -12.05 -3.68
CA PHE A 36 38.68 -13.31 -3.24
C PHE A 36 38.17 -13.69 -1.84
N GLU A 37 38.07 -12.72 -0.93
CA GLU A 37 37.42 -12.90 0.37
C GLU A 37 35.96 -13.30 0.23
N ARG A 38 35.16 -12.64 -0.61
CA ARG A 38 33.75 -13.03 -0.86
C ARG A 38 33.61 -14.40 -1.51
N PHE A 39 34.54 -14.76 -2.40
CA PHE A 39 34.52 -16.05 -3.08
C PHE A 39 34.95 -17.20 -2.16
N LEU A 40 35.92 -16.95 -1.27
CA LEU A 40 36.33 -17.89 -0.21
C LEU A 40 35.30 -17.94 0.94
N ASN A 41 34.70 -16.80 1.31
CA ASN A 41 33.65 -16.70 2.32
C ASN A 41 32.28 -17.18 1.84
N LYS A 42 32.16 -17.63 0.58
CA LYS A 42 30.96 -18.33 0.10
C LYS A 42 30.71 -19.64 0.85
N ASN A 43 31.72 -20.15 1.58
CA ASN A 43 31.64 -21.28 2.49
C ASN A 43 31.65 -20.89 3.98
N ILE A 44 31.53 -19.61 4.31
CA ILE A 44 31.10 -19.17 5.66
C ILE A 44 29.60 -18.86 5.61
N GLU A 45 28.83 -19.77 5.01
CA GLU A 45 27.65 -20.25 5.74
C GLU A 45 28.16 -21.12 6.88
N LYS A 46 28.78 -20.50 7.89
CA LYS A 46 28.39 -20.93 9.24
C LYS A 46 26.88 -20.80 9.16
N GLU A 47 26.15 -21.91 9.29
CA GLU A 47 24.75 -21.86 9.67
C GLU A 47 24.71 -20.88 10.83
N LEU A 48 24.36 -19.62 10.53
CA LEU A 48 24.09 -18.64 11.55
C LEU A 48 22.88 -19.27 12.21
N GLN A 49 23.11 -19.95 13.33
CA GLN A 49 22.06 -20.35 14.23
C GLN A 49 21.52 -19.04 14.80
N LEU A 50 20.73 -18.36 13.97
CA LEU A 50 20.06 -17.15 14.34
C LEU A 50 19.20 -17.51 15.56
N PRO A 51 19.21 -16.68 16.60
CA PRO A 51 18.35 -16.92 17.74
C PRO A 51 16.91 -17.01 17.23
N LYS A 52 16.24 -18.11 17.55
CA LYS A 52 14.80 -18.24 17.30
C LYS A 52 14.06 -17.28 18.21
N ILE A 53 12.94 -16.74 17.74
CA ILE A 53 12.01 -16.02 18.60
C ILE A 53 11.59 -16.96 19.74
N PRO A 54 11.78 -16.58 21.01
CA PRO A 54 11.30 -17.40 22.13
C PRO A 54 9.80 -17.63 22.08
N ASN A 55 9.37 -18.87 22.35
CA ASN A 55 7.94 -19.26 22.38
C ASN A 55 7.08 -18.34 23.26
N PHE A 56 7.66 -17.77 24.33
CA PHE A 56 6.97 -16.81 25.21
C PHE A 56 6.35 -15.62 24.44
N TYR A 57 6.97 -15.17 23.35
CA TYR A 57 6.44 -14.08 22.52
C TYR A 57 5.36 -14.52 21.54
N GLU A 58 5.18 -15.84 21.36
CA GLU A 58 4.17 -16.47 20.51
C GLU A 58 3.03 -17.09 21.35
N GLU A 59 3.07 -16.94 22.68
CA GLU A 59 1.99 -17.34 23.57
C GLU A 59 0.83 -16.34 23.53
N ASN A 60 -0.40 -16.84 23.58
CA ASN A 60 -1.63 -16.04 23.61
C ASN A 60 -1.81 -15.07 22.43
N ILE A 61 -1.21 -15.38 21.28
CA ILE A 61 -1.47 -14.65 20.03
C ILE A 61 -2.61 -15.30 19.24
N LEU A 62 -3.27 -14.50 18.41
CA LEU A 62 -4.31 -14.88 17.47
C LEU A 62 -5.49 -15.60 18.14
N LEU A 63 -5.93 -15.09 19.30
CA LEU A 63 -7.03 -15.65 20.08
C LEU A 63 -8.35 -15.74 19.29
N LEU A 64 -8.56 -14.84 18.33
CA LEU A 64 -9.70 -14.81 17.42
C LEU A 64 -9.35 -15.29 15.99
N ASN A 65 -8.31 -16.11 15.82
CA ASN A 65 -8.02 -16.69 14.51
C ASN A 65 -9.22 -17.46 13.93
N PHE A 66 -9.49 -17.28 12.64
CA PHE A 66 -10.64 -17.85 11.95
C PHE A 66 -10.70 -19.39 12.08
N GLU A 67 -9.60 -20.10 11.78
CA GLU A 67 -9.60 -21.57 11.75
C GLU A 67 -9.91 -22.19 13.11
N LYS A 68 -9.49 -21.54 14.19
CA LYS A 68 -9.72 -22.00 15.56
C LYS A 68 -11.14 -21.71 16.05
N ASN A 69 -11.72 -20.59 15.62
CA ASN A 69 -12.96 -20.04 16.18
C ASN A 69 -14.21 -20.25 15.33
N VAL A 70 -14.08 -20.66 14.06
CA VAL A 70 -15.22 -20.82 13.14
C VAL A 70 -15.26 -22.25 12.61
N LYS A 71 -16.25 -23.04 13.05
CA LYS A 71 -16.51 -24.41 12.55
C LYS A 71 -17.77 -24.47 11.69
N ASP A 72 -18.74 -23.61 11.98
CA ASP A 72 -19.96 -23.50 11.18
C ASP A 72 -20.45 -22.04 11.03
N LYS A 73 -21.64 -21.88 10.43
CA LYS A 73 -22.22 -20.57 10.13
C LYS A 73 -22.66 -19.80 11.39
N GLY A 74 -23.06 -20.49 12.45
CA GLY A 74 -23.42 -19.86 13.73
C GLY A 74 -22.20 -19.20 14.36
N ASP A 75 -21.10 -19.95 14.46
CA ASP A 75 -19.82 -19.45 14.95
C ASP A 75 -19.36 -18.22 14.16
N PHE A 76 -19.51 -18.24 12.83
CA PHE A 76 -19.08 -17.14 11.96
C PHE A 76 -19.72 -15.80 12.33
N VAL A 77 -21.02 -15.78 12.65
CA VAL A 77 -21.74 -14.53 12.96
C VAL A 77 -21.24 -13.94 14.29
N GLU A 78 -21.07 -14.78 15.31
CA GLU A 78 -20.56 -14.37 16.61
C GLU A 78 -19.09 -13.94 16.52
N TRP A 79 -18.26 -14.74 15.86
CA TRP A 79 -16.85 -14.46 15.60
C TRP A 79 -16.65 -13.14 14.85
N LYS A 80 -17.40 -12.90 13.77
CA LYS A 80 -17.34 -11.64 13.00
C LYS A 80 -17.67 -10.43 13.87
N SER A 81 -18.68 -10.55 14.74
CA SER A 81 -19.03 -9.50 15.70
C SER A 81 -17.91 -9.25 16.72
N LEU A 82 -17.23 -10.31 17.19
CA LEU A 82 -16.05 -10.18 18.06
C LEU A 82 -14.86 -9.54 17.35
N ILE A 83 -14.56 -9.92 16.11
CA ILE A 83 -13.52 -9.28 15.28
C ILE A 83 -13.79 -7.79 15.15
N TYR A 84 -15.02 -7.40 14.80
CA TYR A 84 -15.40 -6.00 14.70
C TYR A 84 -15.17 -5.26 16.03
N LYS A 85 -15.67 -5.79 17.16
CA LYS A 85 -15.50 -5.17 18.48
C LYS A 85 -14.03 -4.98 18.84
N LYS A 86 -13.20 -6.03 18.64
CA LYS A 86 -11.76 -5.98 18.93
C LYS A 86 -11.01 -5.07 17.98
N PHE A 87 -11.39 -5.02 16.71
CA PHE A 87 -10.82 -4.07 15.75
C PHE A 87 -11.07 -2.62 16.20
N ILE A 88 -12.29 -2.30 16.61
CA ILE A 88 -12.63 -0.97 17.13
C ILE A 88 -11.87 -0.65 18.43
N GLU A 89 -11.71 -1.62 19.32
CA GLU A 89 -10.98 -1.49 20.59
C GLU A 89 -9.48 -1.23 20.37
N ILE A 90 -8.81 -2.08 19.59
CA ILE A 90 -7.35 -2.04 19.37
C ILE A 90 -6.92 -0.79 18.62
N TYR A 91 -7.65 -0.41 17.57
CA TYR A 91 -7.38 0.80 16.81
C TYR A 91 -7.99 2.06 17.46
N ASP A 92 -8.61 1.91 18.64
CA ASP A 92 -9.21 2.99 19.43
C ASP A 92 -10.17 3.86 18.60
N PHE A 93 -11.00 3.25 17.76
CA PHE A 93 -12.09 3.94 17.06
C PHE A 93 -13.27 4.21 18.01
N LYS A 94 -12.99 4.70 19.23
CA LYS A 94 -13.99 5.04 20.27
C LYS A 94 -15.02 6.00 19.71
N ASN A 95 -16.28 5.56 19.69
CA ASN A 95 -17.39 6.19 18.97
C ASN A 95 -16.96 6.51 17.54
N ILE A 96 -17.39 5.68 16.58
CA ILE A 96 -17.12 5.84 15.15
C ILE A 96 -17.88 7.05 14.60
N ASP A 97 -17.77 8.21 15.25
CA ASP A 97 -18.16 9.50 14.73
C ASP A 97 -17.20 9.75 13.57
N LYS A 98 -17.59 9.29 12.38
CA LYS A 98 -16.98 9.66 11.11
C LYS A 98 -17.33 11.13 10.94
N PRO A 99 -16.43 12.08 11.23
CA PRO A 99 -16.79 13.47 11.06
C PRO A 99 -17.05 13.65 9.55
N ALA A 100 -18.23 14.13 9.18
CA ALA A 100 -18.51 14.39 7.77
C ALA A 100 -17.38 15.27 7.21
N LEU A 101 -16.89 14.97 6.00
CA LEU A 101 -15.79 15.71 5.39
C LEU A 101 -16.17 17.21 5.30
N LYS A 102 -15.56 18.05 6.13
CA LYS A 102 -15.88 19.48 6.21
C LYS A 102 -14.98 20.30 5.30
N ASN A 103 -15.51 21.41 4.81
CA ASN A 103 -14.76 22.43 4.08
C ASN A 103 -14.04 21.90 2.83
N VAL A 104 -14.70 21.01 2.08
CA VAL A 104 -14.16 20.51 0.80
C VAL A 104 -14.01 21.67 -0.18
N LYS A 105 -12.80 21.91 -0.66
CA LYS A 105 -12.48 22.92 -1.67
C LYS A 105 -12.05 22.24 -2.96
N VAL A 106 -12.42 22.84 -4.09
CA VAL A 106 -11.85 22.51 -5.40
C VAL A 106 -10.59 23.36 -5.57
N GLU A 107 -9.43 22.70 -5.56
CA GLU A 107 -8.13 23.37 -5.71
C GLU A 107 -7.81 23.62 -7.19
N SER A 108 -8.16 22.68 -8.06
CA SER A 108 -8.01 22.84 -9.50
C SER A 108 -8.90 21.87 -10.28
N THR A 109 -9.25 22.27 -11.50
CA THR A 109 -9.89 21.39 -12.49
C THR A 109 -9.18 21.60 -13.82
N LYS A 110 -8.75 20.52 -14.46
CA LYS A 110 -8.09 20.57 -15.77
C LYS A 110 -8.51 19.40 -16.65
N ASN A 111 -8.50 19.62 -17.96
CA ASN A 111 -8.59 18.54 -18.93
C ASN A 111 -7.25 17.79 -18.98
N ILE A 112 -7.32 16.47 -18.99
CA ILE A 112 -6.17 15.59 -19.18
C ILE A 112 -6.58 14.48 -20.17
N ASP A 113 -5.93 14.46 -21.33
CA ASP A 113 -6.35 13.66 -22.48
C ASP A 113 -7.85 13.89 -22.81
N SER A 114 -8.66 12.84 -22.79
CA SER A 114 -10.12 12.87 -22.98
C SER A 114 -10.91 12.90 -21.66
N ASN A 115 -10.27 13.20 -20.54
CA ASN A 115 -10.83 13.13 -19.19
C ASN A 115 -10.70 14.47 -18.46
N ILE A 116 -11.45 14.61 -17.36
CA ILE A 116 -11.38 15.76 -16.46
C ILE A 116 -10.76 15.31 -15.15
N LEU A 117 -9.70 15.99 -14.72
CA LEU A 117 -9.07 15.82 -13.42
C LEU A 117 -9.41 17.00 -12.51
N THR A 118 -9.99 16.70 -11.36
CA THR A 118 -10.27 17.68 -10.30
C THR A 118 -9.47 17.32 -9.05
N LYS A 119 -8.75 18.29 -8.49
CA LYS A 119 -8.09 18.16 -7.18
C LYS A 119 -8.96 18.80 -6.11
N PHE A 120 -9.10 18.12 -4.99
CA PHE A 120 -9.81 18.59 -3.81
C PHE A 120 -8.88 18.66 -2.60
N SER A 121 -9.16 19.60 -1.70
CA SER A 121 -8.61 19.64 -0.34
C SER A 121 -9.76 19.66 0.68
N ALA A 122 -9.51 19.13 1.87
CA ALA A 122 -10.42 19.22 3.02
C ALA A 122 -9.62 19.19 4.33
N LYS A 123 -10.24 19.55 5.45
CA LYS A 123 -9.60 19.47 6.77
C LYS A 123 -10.00 18.19 7.48
N ALA A 124 -9.00 17.41 7.88
CA ALA A 124 -9.17 16.29 8.79
C ALA A 124 -9.52 16.79 10.20
N PHE A 125 -10.05 15.90 11.03
CA PHE A 125 -10.48 16.22 12.39
C PHE A 125 -9.35 16.70 13.31
N ASP A 126 -8.12 16.31 13.02
CA ASP A 126 -6.90 16.67 13.74
C ASP A 126 -6.18 17.89 13.14
N GLY A 127 -6.81 18.57 12.17
CA GLY A 127 -6.29 19.79 11.55
C GLY A 127 -5.38 19.56 10.34
N ASP A 128 -5.01 18.31 10.06
CA ASP A 128 -4.27 17.93 8.87
C ASP A 128 -5.08 18.19 7.59
N GLU A 129 -4.41 18.22 6.44
CA GLU A 129 -5.05 18.43 5.14
C GLU A 129 -5.26 17.10 4.42
N ILE A 130 -6.51 16.78 4.11
CA ILE A 130 -6.88 15.66 3.25
C ILE A 130 -6.81 16.16 1.81
N ILE A 131 -5.99 15.51 0.99
CA ILE A 131 -5.87 15.77 -0.44
C ILE A 131 -6.41 14.56 -1.18
N PHE A 132 -7.29 14.79 -2.16
CA PHE A 132 -7.81 13.72 -3.00
C PHE A 132 -8.20 14.25 -4.38
N TYR A 133 -8.37 13.33 -5.31
CA TYR A 133 -8.54 13.60 -6.73
C TYR A 133 -9.77 12.89 -7.26
N GLU A 134 -10.41 13.50 -8.25
CA GLU A 134 -11.39 12.87 -9.12
C GLU A 134 -10.87 12.89 -10.55
N LEU A 135 -10.85 11.73 -11.20
CA LEU A 135 -10.63 11.59 -12.63
C LEU A 135 -11.90 10.97 -13.23
N LYS A 136 -12.54 11.71 -14.14
CA LYS A 136 -13.80 11.29 -14.76
C LYS A 136 -13.80 11.47 -16.27
N PRO A 137 -14.61 10.72 -17.02
CA PRO A 137 -14.72 10.89 -18.46
C PRO A 137 -15.24 12.28 -18.84
N ASN A 138 -14.77 12.84 -19.96
CA ASN A 138 -15.25 14.12 -20.49
C ASN A 138 -16.41 13.92 -21.49
N TYR A 139 -17.49 13.27 -21.04
CA TYR A 139 -18.75 13.15 -21.78
C TYR A 139 -19.94 13.29 -20.82
N GLN A 140 -21.15 13.44 -21.34
CA GLN A 140 -22.35 13.53 -20.50
C GLN A 140 -22.80 12.13 -20.05
N PHE A 141 -23.04 11.99 -18.74
CA PHE A 141 -23.57 10.79 -18.11
C PHE A 141 -24.49 11.17 -16.95
N GLU A 142 -25.48 10.34 -16.67
CA GLU A 142 -26.37 10.53 -15.52
C GLU A 142 -25.74 10.00 -14.23
N SER A 143 -25.21 8.77 -14.30
CA SER A 143 -24.56 8.09 -13.18
C SER A 143 -23.55 7.07 -13.71
N LEU A 144 -22.40 6.94 -13.04
CA LEU A 144 -21.36 5.97 -13.40
C LEU A 144 -20.91 5.16 -12.18
N GLN A 145 -20.51 3.93 -12.45
CA GLN A 145 -19.78 3.08 -11.50
C GLN A 145 -18.48 3.78 -11.09
N THR A 146 -18.13 3.65 -9.82
CA THR A 146 -17.03 4.41 -9.24
C THR A 146 -16.01 3.49 -8.59
N VAL A 147 -14.73 3.81 -8.77
CA VAL A 147 -13.63 3.16 -8.05
C VAL A 147 -12.93 4.19 -7.18
N PHE A 148 -12.96 3.98 -5.86
CA PHE A 148 -12.18 4.77 -4.92
C PHE A 148 -10.87 4.05 -4.57
N ILE A 149 -9.73 4.64 -4.92
CA ILE A 149 -8.42 4.03 -4.83
C ILE A 149 -7.61 4.65 -3.69
N ILE A 150 -7.08 3.79 -2.82
CA ILE A 150 -6.11 4.13 -1.79
C ILE A 150 -4.74 3.63 -2.29
N PRO A 151 -3.80 4.52 -2.64
CA PRO A 151 -2.48 4.15 -3.16
C PRO A 151 -1.64 3.35 -2.16
N GLY A 152 -0.56 2.76 -2.65
CA GLY A 152 0.51 2.19 -1.84
C GLY A 152 1.43 3.25 -1.24
N SER A 153 2.42 2.79 -0.47
CA SER A 153 3.46 3.66 0.08
C SER A 153 4.37 4.13 -1.06
N GLY A 154 4.66 5.42 -1.10
CA GLY A 154 5.45 5.99 -2.18
C GLY A 154 5.47 7.52 -2.20
N ASN A 155 6.57 8.13 -2.63
CA ASN A 155 6.61 9.58 -2.86
C ASN A 155 5.69 10.03 -4.01
N GLN A 156 5.23 9.09 -4.83
CA GLN A 156 4.36 9.34 -5.96
C GLN A 156 2.87 9.43 -5.60
N GLY A 157 2.44 8.82 -4.50
CA GLY A 157 1.06 8.91 -4.00
C GLY A 157 -0.02 8.71 -5.09
N ALA A 158 -0.98 9.62 -5.13
CA ALA A 158 -2.07 9.59 -6.11
C ALA A 158 -1.60 9.84 -7.55
N ALA A 159 -0.48 10.53 -7.75
CA ALA A 159 0.01 10.88 -9.08
C ALA A 159 0.33 9.65 -9.95
N ASP A 160 0.83 8.57 -9.35
CA ASP A 160 1.09 7.29 -10.05
C ASP A 160 -0.18 6.55 -10.42
N VAL A 161 -1.18 6.54 -9.54
CA VAL A 161 -2.50 5.97 -9.87
C VAL A 161 -3.12 6.71 -11.05
N LEU A 162 -2.97 8.04 -11.09
CA LEU A 162 -3.54 8.93 -12.10
C LEU A 162 -2.68 9.04 -13.38
N GLY A 163 -1.44 8.54 -13.37
CA GLY A 163 -0.50 8.67 -14.47
C GLY A 163 -0.09 10.11 -14.79
N LEU A 164 0.13 10.92 -13.76
CA LEU A 164 0.61 12.29 -13.89
C LEU A 164 2.12 12.33 -14.06
N ASP A 165 2.60 13.23 -14.91
CA ASP A 165 4.03 13.46 -15.10
C ASP A 165 4.60 14.19 -13.87
N THR A 166 5.52 13.53 -13.16
CA THR A 166 6.21 14.09 -11.99
C THR A 166 7.68 13.69 -12.04
N LYS A 167 8.51 14.33 -11.22
CA LYS A 167 9.93 13.95 -11.06
C LYS A 167 10.14 12.52 -10.54
N TYR A 168 9.09 11.85 -10.07
CA TYR A 168 9.14 10.48 -9.56
C TYR A 168 8.58 9.43 -10.54
N LYS A 169 8.21 9.81 -11.77
CA LYS A 169 7.52 8.93 -12.73
C LYS A 169 8.25 7.61 -13.02
N ASP A 170 9.58 7.62 -12.99
CA ASP A 170 10.38 6.43 -13.28
C ASP A 170 10.34 5.40 -12.15
N TYR A 171 9.79 5.78 -10.98
CA TYR A 171 9.60 4.94 -9.80
C TYR A 171 8.15 4.51 -9.60
N PHE A 172 7.26 4.83 -10.56
CA PHE A 172 5.85 4.50 -10.49
C PHE A 172 5.65 2.98 -10.61
N TYR A 173 4.92 2.40 -9.65
CA TYR A 173 4.63 0.97 -9.59
C TYR A 173 3.13 0.66 -9.57
N HIS A 174 2.26 1.66 -9.41
CA HIS A 174 0.80 1.51 -9.55
C HIS A 174 0.35 1.45 -11.02
N LYS A 175 1.24 1.75 -11.97
CA LYS A 175 1.06 1.55 -13.42
C LYS A 175 -0.18 2.26 -13.97
N ASN A 176 -0.45 3.48 -13.48
CA ASN A 176 -1.52 4.35 -13.97
C ASN A 176 -2.90 3.67 -13.95
N ILE A 177 -3.18 2.82 -12.96
CA ILE A 177 -4.41 2.02 -12.91
C ILE A 177 -5.67 2.88 -12.93
N GLY A 178 -5.66 4.05 -12.28
CA GLY A 178 -6.77 5.01 -12.32
C GLY A 178 -7.02 5.56 -13.72
N LYS A 179 -5.95 5.83 -14.48
CA LYS A 179 -6.06 6.25 -15.89
C LYS A 179 -6.67 5.15 -16.77
N LYS A 180 -6.33 3.89 -16.52
CA LYS A 180 -6.93 2.74 -17.23
C LYS A 180 -8.41 2.62 -16.91
N LEU A 181 -8.77 2.69 -15.63
CA LEU A 181 -10.16 2.59 -15.18
C LEU A 181 -11.04 3.72 -15.73
N VAL A 182 -10.59 4.98 -15.74
CA VAL A 182 -11.42 6.05 -16.32
C VAL A 182 -11.68 5.83 -17.82
N ASN A 183 -10.71 5.27 -18.54
CA ASN A 183 -10.85 4.96 -19.97
C ASN A 183 -11.81 3.78 -20.23
N GLU A 184 -12.05 2.93 -19.23
CA GLU A 184 -13.08 1.89 -19.25
C GLU A 184 -14.47 2.42 -18.83
N GLY A 185 -14.60 3.73 -18.56
CA GLY A 185 -15.88 4.38 -18.25
C GLY A 185 -16.21 4.51 -16.76
N TYR A 186 -15.27 4.24 -15.86
CA TYR A 186 -15.47 4.46 -14.42
C TYR A 186 -15.19 5.92 -14.03
N VAL A 187 -15.85 6.40 -12.98
CA VAL A 187 -15.35 7.56 -12.23
C VAL A 187 -14.31 7.07 -11.23
N VAL A 188 -13.13 7.69 -11.22
CA VAL A 188 -12.04 7.28 -10.34
C VAL A 188 -11.77 8.36 -9.32
N TYR A 189 -11.79 7.98 -8.05
CA TYR A 189 -11.31 8.82 -6.96
C TYR A 189 -10.01 8.26 -6.41
N VAL A 190 -9.06 9.14 -6.03
CA VAL A 190 -7.79 8.73 -5.43
C VAL A 190 -7.44 9.64 -4.27
N ILE A 191 -7.18 9.10 -3.08
CA ILE A 191 -6.76 9.88 -1.90
C ILE A 191 -5.23 9.86 -1.74
N GLU A 192 -4.66 10.95 -1.23
CA GLU A 192 -3.28 10.97 -0.74
C GLU A 192 -3.17 10.45 0.69
N ASN A 193 -2.30 9.46 0.87
CA ASN A 193 -2.02 8.88 2.18
C ASN A 193 -1.12 9.81 3.01
N ARG A 194 -1.47 10.03 4.29
CA ARG A 194 -0.64 10.77 5.26
C ARG A 194 0.81 10.26 5.26
N GLY A 195 1.79 11.12 5.00
CA GLY A 195 3.20 10.74 4.94
C GLY A 195 3.72 10.36 3.55
N TRP A 196 2.87 10.39 2.52
CA TRP A 196 3.21 10.02 1.15
C TRP A 196 2.61 11.01 0.13
N GLY A 197 3.10 10.96 -1.11
CA GLY A 197 2.66 11.87 -2.16
C GLY A 197 2.77 13.33 -1.77
N GLU A 198 1.69 14.09 -1.96
CA GLU A 198 1.62 15.49 -1.53
C GLU A 198 1.53 15.69 -0.01
N ARG A 199 1.32 14.62 0.75
CA ARG A 199 1.29 14.63 2.23
C ARG A 199 2.60 14.11 2.83
N THR A 200 3.68 14.11 2.04
CA THR A 200 5.04 13.84 2.50
C THR A 200 5.45 14.86 3.57
N ILE A 201 6.09 14.40 4.64
CA ILE A 201 6.57 15.26 5.74
C ILE A 201 8.06 15.57 5.58
N ASP A 202 8.52 16.63 6.24
CA ASP A 202 9.94 16.82 6.50
C ASP A 202 10.41 15.79 7.53
N ALA A 203 11.15 14.80 7.07
CA ALA A 203 11.68 13.71 7.87
C ALA A 203 13.12 13.96 8.35
N GLY A 204 13.68 15.15 8.12
CA GLY A 204 15.02 15.54 8.52
C GLY A 204 16.11 14.58 8.01
N LEU A 205 17.15 14.39 8.82
CA LEU A 205 18.33 13.56 8.50
C LEU A 205 18.01 12.06 8.33
N HIS A 206 16.79 11.62 8.59
CA HIS A 206 16.42 10.21 8.38
C HIS A 206 16.22 9.87 6.90
N CYS A 207 16.10 10.88 6.03
CA CYS A 207 15.85 10.72 4.60
C CYS A 207 16.75 11.65 3.78
N ASP A 208 18.05 11.34 3.69
CA ASP A 208 19.05 12.14 2.93
C ASP A 208 18.76 12.20 1.42
N GLU A 209 18.13 11.14 0.89
CA GLU A 209 17.37 11.20 -0.35
C GLU A 209 15.90 11.10 0.01
N LEU A 210 15.04 11.83 -0.72
CA LEU A 210 13.60 11.56 -0.79
C LEU A 210 13.42 10.17 -1.43
N ASN A 211 13.84 9.12 -0.73
CA ASN A 211 13.56 7.76 -1.10
C ASN A 211 12.06 7.55 -0.89
N VAL A 212 11.50 6.73 -1.77
CA VAL A 212 10.06 6.55 -2.00
C VAL A 212 9.27 6.15 -0.74
N TYR A 213 9.94 5.69 0.32
CA TYR A 213 9.28 5.04 1.46
C TYR A 213 9.50 5.73 2.81
N CYS A 214 10.48 6.61 2.93
CA CYS A 214 11.00 7.05 4.22
C CYS A 214 10.03 7.95 5.02
N SER A 215 9.40 8.93 4.37
CA SER A 215 8.54 9.92 5.05
C SER A 215 7.42 9.29 5.87
N GLY A 216 6.61 8.42 5.26
CA GLY A 216 5.49 7.80 5.98
C GLY A 216 5.92 6.84 7.09
N ASN A 217 7.09 6.20 6.96
CA ASN A 217 7.65 5.38 8.04
C ASN A 217 8.11 6.24 9.23
N VAL A 218 8.73 7.40 8.97
CA VAL A 218 9.12 8.35 10.01
C VAL A 218 7.88 8.92 10.70
N LEU A 219 6.86 9.30 9.93
CA LEU A 219 5.58 9.75 10.47
C LEU A 219 4.92 8.68 11.35
N SER A 220 4.88 7.42 10.87
CA SER A 220 4.33 6.29 11.61
C SER A 220 5.01 6.13 12.97
N ARG A 221 6.34 6.08 13.00
CA ARG A 221 7.13 5.97 14.24
C ARG A 221 6.91 7.16 15.18
N HIS A 222 6.88 8.38 14.65
CA HIS A 222 6.63 9.58 15.44
C HIS A 222 5.24 9.53 16.10
N LEU A 223 4.21 9.14 15.34
CA LEU A 223 2.85 8.99 15.84
C LEU A 223 2.77 7.90 16.90
N SER A 224 3.38 6.72 16.67
CA SER A 224 3.41 5.61 17.62
C SER A 224 4.02 6.01 18.96
N ASN A 225 5.12 6.78 18.95
CA ASN A 225 5.74 7.30 20.18
C ASN A 225 4.82 8.25 20.97
N SER A 226 3.83 8.85 20.31
CA SER A 226 2.83 9.72 20.93
C SER A 226 1.50 9.01 21.23
N GLY A 227 1.45 7.68 21.11
CA GLY A 227 0.24 6.88 21.32
C GLY A 227 -0.80 7.04 20.21
N LYS A 228 -0.41 7.53 19.02
CA LYS A 228 -1.27 7.66 17.85
C LYS A 228 -0.94 6.59 16.82
N ASP A 229 -1.93 6.20 16.03
CA ASP A 229 -1.78 5.18 14.99
C ASP A 229 -2.01 5.82 13.61
N LEU A 230 -1.01 5.74 12.72
CA LEU A 230 -1.09 6.33 11.38
C LEU A 230 -2.15 5.63 10.51
N PHE A 231 -2.26 4.31 10.66
CA PHE A 231 -3.19 3.49 9.89
C PHE A 231 -4.64 3.83 10.24
N LYS A 232 -4.93 4.04 11.54
CA LYS A 232 -6.21 4.59 12.02
C LYS A 232 -6.54 5.93 11.35
N LEU A 233 -5.59 6.86 11.32
CA LEU A 233 -5.80 8.19 10.72
C LEU A 233 -6.08 8.09 9.22
N GLN A 234 -5.38 7.22 8.50
CA GLN A 234 -5.58 7.00 7.06
C GLN A 234 -6.92 6.33 6.75
N ILE A 235 -7.35 5.36 7.56
CA ILE A 235 -8.70 4.79 7.47
C ILE A 235 -9.74 5.87 7.72
N SER A 236 -9.57 6.70 8.75
CA SER A 236 -10.49 7.79 9.07
C SER A 236 -10.61 8.79 7.92
N ASP A 237 -9.50 9.26 7.36
CA ASP A 237 -9.52 10.16 6.20
C ASP A 237 -10.24 9.52 5.00
N SER A 238 -9.94 8.24 4.72
CA SER A 238 -10.52 7.52 3.58
C SER A 238 -12.02 7.29 3.74
N LEU A 239 -12.50 7.02 4.97
CA LEU A 239 -13.93 6.90 5.26
C LEU A 239 -14.67 8.22 5.02
N GLN A 240 -14.08 9.35 5.39
CA GLN A 240 -14.67 10.68 5.17
C GLN A 240 -14.75 11.00 3.67
N VAL A 241 -13.70 10.67 2.90
CA VAL A 241 -13.71 10.82 1.44
C VAL A 241 -14.72 9.88 0.79
N PHE A 242 -14.84 8.63 1.25
CA PHE A 242 -15.87 7.70 0.76
C PHE A 242 -17.28 8.26 0.96
N ASP A 243 -17.58 8.82 2.15
CA ASP A 243 -18.87 9.45 2.43
C ASP A 243 -19.11 10.68 1.54
N PHE A 244 -18.08 11.43 1.18
CA PHE A 244 -18.20 12.51 0.20
C PHE A 244 -18.51 11.98 -1.21
N ILE A 245 -17.83 10.91 -1.65
CA ILE A 245 -17.98 10.31 -2.98
C ILE A 245 -19.40 9.77 -3.16
N LYS A 246 -19.91 8.98 -2.21
CA LYS A 246 -21.23 8.34 -2.34
C LYS A 246 -22.41 9.31 -2.42
N ASN A 247 -22.20 10.57 -2.05
CA ASN A 247 -23.21 11.64 -2.11
C ASN A 247 -23.12 12.49 -3.39
N LYS A 248 -22.23 12.16 -4.33
CA LYS A 248 -22.14 12.84 -5.62
C LYS A 248 -23.27 12.40 -6.53
N LYS A 249 -23.97 13.37 -7.13
CA LYS A 249 -25.15 13.13 -7.98
C LYS A 249 -24.91 12.20 -9.17
N TYR A 250 -23.68 12.12 -9.65
CA TYR A 250 -23.29 11.35 -10.84
C TYR A 250 -22.53 10.06 -10.48
N VAL A 251 -22.50 9.71 -9.19
CA VAL A 251 -21.93 8.45 -8.69
C VAL A 251 -23.07 7.50 -8.38
N ASP A 252 -22.98 6.29 -8.92
CA ASP A 252 -23.85 5.19 -8.51
C ASP A 252 -23.41 4.68 -7.13
N SER A 253 -24.10 5.13 -6.07
CA SER A 253 -23.73 4.80 -4.69
C SER A 253 -23.81 3.31 -4.36
N ASP A 254 -24.59 2.54 -5.11
CA ASP A 254 -24.69 1.08 -4.93
C ASP A 254 -23.55 0.34 -5.64
N ASN A 255 -22.84 1.01 -6.56
CA ASN A 255 -21.75 0.44 -7.36
C ASN A 255 -20.43 1.21 -7.18
N ILE A 256 -20.00 1.36 -5.92
CA ILE A 256 -18.67 1.87 -5.56
C ILE A 256 -17.78 0.70 -5.11
N ALA A 257 -16.70 0.47 -5.86
CA ALA A 257 -15.62 -0.42 -5.45
C ALA A 257 -14.53 0.38 -4.71
N VAL A 258 -14.05 -0.14 -3.57
CA VAL A 258 -12.93 0.47 -2.85
C VAL A 258 -11.68 -0.38 -3.04
N MET A 259 -10.66 0.18 -3.70
CA MET A 259 -9.44 -0.53 -4.09
C MET A 259 -8.24 -0.03 -3.28
N GLY A 260 -7.53 -0.94 -2.63
CA GLY A 260 -6.30 -0.67 -1.91
C GLY A 260 -5.10 -1.27 -2.64
N LEU A 261 -4.05 -0.48 -2.86
CA LEU A 261 -2.80 -0.93 -3.46
C LEU A 261 -1.72 -1.01 -2.38
N SER A 262 -1.06 -2.16 -2.21
CA SER A 262 0.00 -2.36 -1.21
C SER A 262 -0.40 -1.87 0.20
N LEU A 263 0.20 -0.78 0.72
CA LEU A 263 -0.22 -0.09 1.95
C LEU A 263 -1.75 0.14 2.00
N GLY A 264 -2.33 0.62 0.90
CA GLY A 264 -3.76 0.85 0.76
C GLY A 264 -4.59 -0.41 0.97
N GLY A 265 -4.03 -1.59 0.72
CA GLY A 265 -4.71 -2.87 0.93
C GLY A 265 -5.10 -3.10 2.39
N GLY A 266 -4.26 -2.72 3.36
CA GLY A 266 -4.65 -2.74 4.77
C GLY A 266 -5.73 -1.70 5.08
N ILE A 267 -5.58 -0.49 4.55
CA ILE A 267 -6.52 0.62 4.81
C ILE A 267 -7.94 0.22 4.36
N VAL A 268 -8.09 -0.37 3.17
CA VAL A 268 -9.41 -0.78 2.65
C VAL A 268 -10.01 -1.96 3.42
N GLN A 269 -9.20 -2.83 4.02
CA GLN A 269 -9.69 -3.86 4.94
C GLN A 269 -10.33 -3.22 6.17
N GLY A 270 -9.64 -2.27 6.80
CA GLY A 270 -10.18 -1.52 7.93
C GLY A 270 -11.44 -0.72 7.57
N MET A 271 -11.45 -0.06 6.41
CA MET A 271 -12.66 0.57 5.89
C MET A 271 -13.81 -0.44 5.75
N GLY A 272 -13.53 -1.62 5.20
CA GLY A 272 -14.52 -2.67 4.99
C GLY A 272 -15.17 -3.21 6.27
N ILE A 273 -14.42 -3.23 7.37
CA ILE A 273 -14.89 -3.60 8.72
C ILE A 273 -15.76 -2.50 9.32
N ILE A 274 -15.32 -1.24 9.22
CA ILE A 274 -15.99 -0.08 9.83
C ILE A 274 -17.23 0.37 9.05
N GLN A 275 -17.21 0.23 7.73
CA GLN A 275 -18.20 0.82 6.84
C GLN A 275 -19.00 -0.28 6.13
N SER A 276 -20.23 -0.45 6.63
CA SER A 276 -21.15 -1.51 6.20
C SER A 276 -21.74 -1.27 4.82
N ASP A 277 -21.81 -0.03 4.35
CA ASP A 277 -22.35 0.33 3.04
C ASP A 277 -21.34 0.19 1.87
N ILE A 278 -20.03 0.00 2.15
CA ILE A 278 -19.06 -0.41 1.12
C ILE A 278 -19.46 -1.79 0.60
N LYS A 279 -19.77 -1.88 -0.71
CA LYS A 279 -20.30 -3.10 -1.34
C LYS A 279 -19.24 -4.06 -1.87
N SER A 280 -18.08 -3.57 -2.30
CA SER A 280 -16.98 -4.41 -2.79
C SER A 280 -15.62 -3.81 -2.46
N ILE A 281 -14.64 -4.68 -2.24
CA ILE A 281 -13.27 -4.30 -1.88
C ILE A 281 -12.30 -5.02 -2.81
N VAL A 282 -11.25 -4.33 -3.24
CA VAL A 282 -10.13 -4.90 -3.99
C VAL A 282 -8.84 -4.68 -3.21
N ILE A 283 -8.09 -5.74 -2.93
CA ILE A 283 -6.84 -5.73 -2.16
C ILE A 283 -5.70 -6.19 -3.07
N ALA A 284 -5.06 -5.25 -3.76
CA ALA A 284 -3.93 -5.56 -4.62
C ALA A 284 -2.62 -5.50 -3.82
N SER A 285 -1.99 -6.66 -3.61
CA SER A 285 -0.67 -6.78 -2.95
C SER A 285 -0.61 -6.22 -1.52
N GLY A 286 -1.73 -6.25 -0.78
CA GLY A 286 -1.82 -5.73 0.60
C GLY A 286 -2.47 -6.68 1.62
N LEU A 287 -2.69 -7.95 1.25
CA LEU A 287 -3.08 -9.01 2.18
C LEU A 287 -1.82 -9.78 2.61
N VAL A 288 -1.37 -9.56 3.84
CA VAL A 288 -0.11 -10.09 4.37
C VAL A 288 -0.31 -10.51 5.82
N SER A 289 0.14 -11.70 6.21
CA SER A 289 0.15 -12.13 7.60
C SER A 289 1.30 -11.48 8.36
N TYR A 290 0.99 -10.64 9.34
CA TYR A 290 2.01 -10.00 10.16
C TYR A 290 2.66 -10.98 11.13
N ASP A 291 1.93 -12.02 11.54
CA ASP A 291 2.48 -13.13 12.33
C ASP A 291 3.56 -13.88 11.56
N LYS A 292 3.28 -14.26 10.30
CA LYS A 292 4.16 -15.17 9.54
C LYS A 292 5.32 -14.48 8.84
N VAL A 293 5.10 -13.29 8.29
CA VAL A 293 6.11 -12.63 7.44
C VAL A 293 6.50 -11.24 7.95
N GLY A 294 5.92 -10.81 9.07
CA GLY A 294 6.09 -9.46 9.58
C GLY A 294 5.36 -8.41 8.74
N GLY A 295 5.40 -7.18 9.23
CA GLY A 295 4.81 -6.02 8.57
C GLY A 295 5.68 -4.79 8.71
N THR A 296 5.46 -3.80 7.84
CA THR A 296 6.11 -2.49 7.96
C THR A 296 5.37 -1.55 8.92
N GLY A 297 4.10 -1.85 9.23
CA GLY A 297 3.30 -1.17 10.24
C GLY A 297 3.38 -1.84 11.61
N ILE A 298 3.10 -1.09 12.67
CA ILE A 298 3.03 -1.60 14.04
C ILE A 298 1.73 -1.13 14.66
N THR A 299 0.85 -2.07 15.03
CA THR A 299 -0.32 -1.81 15.86
C THR A 299 -0.19 -2.68 17.12
N PRO A 300 0.23 -2.10 18.25
CA PRO A 300 0.41 -2.85 19.50
C PRO A 300 -0.86 -3.60 19.91
N GLY A 301 -0.71 -4.86 20.32
CA GLY A 301 -1.82 -5.70 20.76
C GLY A 301 -2.68 -6.30 19.64
N MET A 302 -2.46 -5.96 18.37
CA MET A 302 -3.24 -6.53 17.25
C MET A 302 -3.12 -8.06 17.19
N LEU A 303 -1.88 -8.57 17.18
CA LEU A 303 -1.60 -10.00 17.06
C LEU A 303 -2.04 -10.81 18.29
N GLU A 304 -2.41 -10.19 19.41
CA GLU A 304 -3.06 -10.91 20.51
C GLU A 304 -4.40 -11.50 20.06
N PHE A 305 -5.13 -10.79 19.18
CA PHE A 305 -6.48 -11.17 18.79
C PHE A 305 -6.56 -11.71 17.37
N PHE A 306 -6.01 -11.03 16.38
CA PHE A 306 -6.21 -11.38 14.97
C PHE A 306 -5.04 -10.94 14.09
N ASP A 307 -4.99 -11.50 12.87
CA ASP A 307 -4.11 -11.04 11.80
C ASP A 307 -4.93 -10.53 10.60
N PHE A 308 -4.29 -9.93 9.60
CA PHE A 308 -4.96 -9.42 8.40
C PHE A 308 -5.78 -10.47 7.63
N PRO A 309 -5.36 -11.75 7.49
CA PRO A 309 -6.21 -12.78 6.91
C PRO A 309 -7.54 -12.98 7.65
N ASP A 310 -7.53 -12.90 8.99
CA ASP A 310 -8.74 -12.99 9.80
C ASP A 310 -9.64 -11.77 9.57
N LEU A 311 -9.04 -10.57 9.46
CA LEU A 311 -9.76 -9.35 9.11
C LEU A 311 -10.45 -9.47 7.74
N VAL A 312 -9.76 -9.97 6.72
CA VAL A 312 -10.34 -10.20 5.39
C VAL A 312 -11.48 -11.23 5.45
N ALA A 313 -11.29 -12.34 6.15
CA ALA A 313 -12.34 -13.35 6.30
C ALA A 313 -13.62 -12.78 6.94
N SER A 314 -13.48 -11.82 7.86
CA SER A 314 -14.62 -11.14 8.50
C SER A 314 -15.44 -10.28 7.54
N LEU A 315 -14.90 -9.90 6.37
CA LEU A 315 -15.62 -9.09 5.38
C LEU A 315 -16.75 -9.86 4.68
N ALA A 316 -16.70 -11.20 4.66
CA ALA A 316 -17.75 -12.02 4.06
C ALA A 316 -19.15 -11.67 4.63
N PRO A 317 -20.21 -11.61 3.80
CA PRO A 317 -20.28 -12.07 2.41
C PRO A 317 -19.93 -11.00 1.35
N LYS A 318 -19.31 -9.88 1.76
CA LYS A 318 -18.91 -8.82 0.83
C LYS A 318 -17.91 -9.37 -0.20
N PRO A 319 -18.08 -9.11 -1.50
CA PRO A 319 -17.07 -9.41 -2.51
C PRO A 319 -15.72 -8.77 -2.16
N VAL A 320 -14.67 -9.60 -2.09
CA VAL A 320 -13.27 -9.20 -1.92
C VAL A 320 -12.47 -9.82 -3.06
N TYR A 321 -11.65 -9.00 -3.71
CA TYR A 321 -10.77 -9.39 -4.83
C TYR A 321 -9.31 -9.12 -4.50
#